data_AF-A0A1Y5N7J2-F1
#
_entry.id   AF-A0A1Y5N7J2-F1
#
_cell.length_a   1.000
_cell.length_b   1.000
_cell.length_c   1.000
_cell.angle_alpha   90.00
_cell.angle_beta   90.00
_cell.angle_gamma   90.00
#
_symmetry.space_group_name_H-M   'P 1'
#
loop_
_entity.id
_entity.type
_entity.pdbx_description
1 polymer ?
#
loop_
_entity_poly.entity_id
_entity_poly.type
_entity_poly.pdbx_seq_one_letter_code
_entity_poly.pdbx_strand_id
1 'polypeptide(L)'
;MFAMIFDKNTTDENTAKCIEYYIDELGCDTNIVPSFANDGSNLLDAAYENNKTKTFDLLLNKGITPDKWLTAIIATEFLVFFRENSDGIKDKKASPELLEFIKTPKYKEFKEEKFKLIKKLLDHGQDPYHYGYLRVILKIVGDEKDLDRLLEQYKKDSK
;
A
#
# COMPACT_ATOMS: atom_id res chain seq x y z
N MET A 1 -15.34 12.78 6.31
CA MET A 1 -14.61 11.96 5.32
C MET A 1 -14.42 10.52 5.77
N PHE A 2 -13.67 10.20 6.84
CA PHE A 2 -13.46 8.81 7.32
C PHE A 2 -14.74 7.96 7.46
N ALA A 3 -15.80 8.51 8.06
CA ALA A 3 -17.07 7.79 8.19
C ALA A 3 -17.64 7.29 6.84
N MET A 4 -17.44 8.05 5.76
CA MET A 4 -17.89 7.65 4.41
C MET A 4 -17.05 6.51 3.82
N ILE A 5 -15.76 6.44 4.20
CA ILE A 5 -14.84 5.38 3.76
C ILE A 5 -15.16 4.07 4.49
N PHE A 6 -15.41 4.14 5.80
CA PHE A 6 -15.74 2.98 6.64
C PHE A 6 -17.18 2.47 6.46
N ASP A 7 -18.06 3.23 5.82
CA ASP A 7 -19.42 2.79 5.56
C ASP A 7 -19.42 1.62 4.55
N LYS A 8 -19.79 0.45 5.06
CA LYS A 8 -19.88 -0.81 4.30
C LYS A 8 -21.16 -0.89 3.45
N ASN A 9 -22.15 -0.03 3.72
CA ASN A 9 -23.42 -0.02 3.00
C ASN A 9 -23.40 0.90 1.77
N THR A 10 -22.33 1.66 1.57
CA THR A 10 -22.15 2.53 0.41
C THR A 10 -21.19 1.93 -0.61
N THR A 11 -21.43 2.22 -1.88
CA THR A 11 -20.53 1.84 -2.97
C THR A 11 -19.30 2.75 -2.96
N ASP A 12 -18.18 2.26 -3.49
CA ASP A 12 -16.97 3.07 -3.66
C ASP A 12 -17.20 4.30 -4.56
N GLU A 13 -18.04 4.16 -5.59
CA GLU A 13 -18.46 5.28 -6.45
C GLU A 13 -19.15 6.40 -5.65
N ASN A 14 -20.05 6.03 -4.73
CA ASN A 14 -20.75 7.01 -3.90
C ASN A 14 -19.82 7.56 -2.81
N THR A 15 -18.95 6.73 -2.23
CA THR A 15 -17.89 7.20 -1.32
C THR A 15 -17.03 8.28 -2.02
N ALA A 16 -16.55 8.01 -3.24
CA ALA A 16 -15.70 8.94 -3.99
C ALA A 16 -16.41 10.28 -4.24
N LYS A 17 -17.66 10.28 -4.70
CA LYS A 17 -18.47 11.51 -4.89
C LYS A 17 -18.63 12.31 -3.60
N CYS A 18 -18.89 11.64 -2.49
CA CYS A 18 -18.99 12.33 -1.20
C CYS A 18 -17.64 12.93 -0.77
N ILE A 19 -16.54 12.18 -0.91
CA ILE A 19 -15.20 12.67 -0.58
C ILE A 19 -14.82 13.86 -1.46
N GLU A 20 -15.08 13.80 -2.77
CA GLU A 20 -14.85 14.90 -3.70
C GLU A 20 -15.60 16.17 -3.27
N TYR A 21 -16.88 16.05 -2.93
CA TYR A 21 -17.68 17.16 -2.39
C TYR A 21 -17.07 17.76 -1.10
N TYR A 22 -16.61 16.93 -0.16
CA TYR A 22 -15.96 17.44 1.05
C TYR A 22 -14.68 18.24 0.74
N ILE A 23 -13.90 17.81 -0.25
CA ILE A 23 -12.65 18.45 -0.61
C ILE A 23 -12.91 19.74 -1.41
N ASP A 24 -13.67 19.63 -2.51
CA ASP A 24 -13.80 20.70 -3.51
C ASP A 24 -14.79 21.79 -3.07
N GLU A 25 -15.94 21.39 -2.53
CA GLU A 25 -17.02 22.34 -2.18
C GLU A 25 -16.88 22.84 -0.74
N LEU A 26 -16.42 21.98 0.18
CA LEU A 26 -16.29 22.34 1.59
C LEU A 26 -14.85 22.70 1.99
N GLY A 27 -13.87 22.59 1.09
CA GLY A 27 -12.48 22.95 1.34
C GLY A 27 -11.81 22.10 2.43
N CYS A 28 -12.26 20.86 2.64
CA CYS A 28 -11.67 20.00 3.66
C CYS A 28 -10.26 19.54 3.27
N ASP A 29 -9.33 19.62 4.21
CA ASP A 29 -7.96 19.14 4.03
C ASP A 29 -7.91 17.61 3.87
N THR A 30 -7.27 17.15 2.80
CA THR A 30 -7.06 15.73 2.50
C THR A 30 -6.07 15.07 3.46
N ASN A 31 -5.16 15.83 4.06
CA ASN A 31 -4.16 15.31 5.01
C ASN A 31 -4.67 15.33 6.46
N ILE A 32 -5.99 15.44 6.67
CA ILE A 32 -6.58 15.37 8.00
C ILE A 32 -6.34 13.99 8.62
N VAL A 33 -5.63 13.98 9.75
CA VAL A 33 -5.46 12.79 10.58
C VAL A 33 -6.43 12.91 11.77
N PRO A 34 -7.36 11.96 11.95
CA PRO A 34 -8.33 12.06 13.02
C PRO A 34 -7.65 11.80 14.37
N SER A 35 -8.02 12.56 15.39
CA SER A 35 -7.42 12.43 16.74
C SER A 35 -7.66 11.07 17.41
N PHE A 36 -8.61 10.27 16.91
CA PHE A 36 -8.86 8.91 17.36
C PHE A 36 -7.99 7.85 16.67
N ALA A 37 -7.36 8.17 15.54
CA ALA A 37 -6.37 7.32 14.90
C ALA A 37 -5.06 7.44 15.69
N ASN A 38 -4.93 6.64 16.75
CA ASN A 38 -3.74 6.61 17.60
C ASN A 38 -2.47 6.18 16.85
N ASP A 39 -2.62 5.55 15.68
CA ASP A 39 -1.55 5.16 14.77
C ASP A 39 -1.15 6.30 13.82
N GLY A 40 -2.05 7.23 13.53
CA GLY A 40 -1.85 8.28 12.53
C GLY A 40 -2.28 7.89 11.12
N SER A 41 -3.06 6.82 10.96
CA SER A 41 -3.61 6.39 9.67
C SER A 41 -4.43 7.49 9.01
N ASN A 42 -4.17 7.74 7.72
CA ASN A 42 -4.80 8.81 6.95
C ASN A 42 -5.98 8.28 6.08
N LEU A 43 -6.60 9.16 5.31
CA LEU A 43 -7.73 8.79 4.45
C LEU A 43 -7.34 7.77 3.36
N LEU A 44 -6.10 7.82 2.89
CA LEU A 44 -5.60 6.90 1.86
C LEU A 44 -5.49 5.48 2.40
N ASP A 45 -4.96 5.32 3.62
CA ASP A 45 -4.88 4.02 4.30
C ASP A 45 -6.28 3.43 4.50
N ALA A 46 -7.20 4.23 5.02
CA ALA A 46 -8.59 3.81 5.22
C ALA A 46 -9.26 3.40 3.90
N ALA A 47 -9.02 4.13 2.80
CA ALA A 47 -9.57 3.78 1.50
C ALA A 47 -9.01 2.45 0.98
N TYR A 48 -7.71 2.22 1.16
CA TYR A 48 -7.05 0.98 0.79
C TYR A 48 -7.59 -0.22 1.56
N GLU A 49 -7.63 -0.15 2.90
CA GLU A 49 -8.09 -1.24 3.77
C GLU A 49 -9.57 -1.60 3.56
N ASN A 50 -10.39 -0.65 3.12
CA ASN A 50 -11.81 -0.87 2.85
C ASN A 50 -12.11 -1.22 1.38
N ASN A 51 -11.08 -1.53 0.58
CA ASN A 51 -11.20 -1.85 -0.85
C ASN A 51 -11.90 -0.76 -1.68
N LYS A 52 -11.73 0.51 -1.30
CA LYS A 52 -12.33 1.67 -1.96
C LYS A 52 -11.37 2.24 -3.01
N THR A 53 -11.12 1.49 -4.09
CA THR A 53 -10.08 1.78 -5.09
C THR A 53 -10.31 3.11 -5.82
N LYS A 54 -11.56 3.45 -6.18
CA LYS A 54 -11.88 4.74 -6.80
C LYS A 54 -11.66 5.90 -5.84
N THR A 55 -12.07 5.73 -4.58
CA THR A 55 -11.83 6.74 -3.55
C THR A 55 -10.33 6.92 -3.29
N PHE A 56 -9.57 5.83 -3.26
CA PHE A 56 -8.12 5.85 -3.12
C PHE A 56 -7.46 6.65 -4.26
N ASP A 57 -7.86 6.39 -5.51
CA ASP A 57 -7.35 7.09 -6.69
C ASP A 57 -7.72 8.58 -6.69
N LEU A 58 -8.95 8.91 -6.29
CA LEU A 58 -9.38 10.28 -6.09
C LEU A 58 -8.50 11.02 -5.07
N LEU A 59 -8.26 10.41 -3.90
CA LEU A 59 -7.45 11.02 -2.84
C LEU A 59 -6.02 11.31 -3.31
N LEU A 60 -5.39 10.38 -4.03
CA LEU A 60 -4.08 10.60 -4.66
C LEU A 60 -4.10 11.78 -5.64
N ASN A 61 -5.10 11.85 -6.52
CA ASN A 61 -5.25 12.95 -7.46
C ASN A 61 -5.52 14.30 -6.78
N LYS A 62 -6.09 14.29 -5.57
CA LYS A 62 -6.31 15.47 -4.72
C LYS A 62 -5.10 15.82 -3.85
N GLY A 63 -3.94 15.19 -4.09
CA GLY A 63 -2.67 15.57 -3.50
C GLY A 63 -2.48 15.12 -2.04
N ILE A 64 -3.21 14.10 -1.57
CA ILE A 64 -2.85 13.47 -0.31
C ILE A 64 -1.44 12.87 -0.43
N THR A 65 -0.60 13.08 0.60
CA THR A 65 0.72 12.46 0.62
C THR A 65 0.62 11.08 1.26
N PRO A 66 1.01 9.99 0.56
CA PRO A 66 1.00 8.66 1.17
C PRO A 66 1.99 8.60 2.33
N ASP A 67 1.58 7.98 3.43
CA ASP A 67 2.40 7.93 4.63
C ASP A 67 3.17 6.61 4.76
N LYS A 68 3.82 6.40 5.91
CA LYS A 68 4.58 5.18 6.18
C LYS A 68 3.70 3.95 6.45
N TRP A 69 2.45 4.10 6.87
CA TRP A 69 1.58 2.99 7.28
C TRP A 69 1.19 2.12 6.11
N LEU A 70 0.87 2.72 4.97
CA LEU A 70 0.57 1.95 3.76
C LEU A 70 1.72 1.03 3.34
N THR A 71 2.98 1.45 3.52
CA THR A 71 4.14 0.59 3.25
C THR A 71 4.21 -0.62 4.20
N ALA A 72 3.81 -0.44 5.46
CA ALA A 72 3.75 -1.50 6.46
C ALA A 72 2.59 -2.48 6.18
N ILE A 73 1.45 -1.98 5.70
CA ILE A 73 0.33 -2.80 5.24
C ILE A 73 0.78 -3.68 4.07
N ILE A 74 1.35 -3.10 3.03
CA ILE A 74 1.86 -3.85 1.85
C ILE A 74 2.88 -4.91 2.29
N ALA A 75 3.83 -4.57 3.18
CA ALA A 75 4.80 -5.52 3.71
C ALA A 75 4.13 -6.68 4.47
N THR A 76 3.08 -6.39 5.23
CA THR A 76 2.31 -7.39 5.97
C THR A 76 1.52 -8.31 5.02
N GLU A 77 0.97 -7.77 3.93
CA GLU A 77 0.31 -8.57 2.90
C GLU A 77 1.25 -9.59 2.27
N PHE A 78 2.52 -9.26 2.00
CA PHE A 78 3.51 -10.25 1.56
C PHE A 78 3.70 -11.38 2.57
N LEU A 79 3.80 -11.06 3.87
CA LEU A 79 3.95 -12.07 4.93
C LEU A 79 2.72 -12.99 5.03
N VAL A 80 1.53 -12.41 4.98
CA VAL A 80 0.27 -13.16 4.98
C VAL A 80 0.19 -14.06 3.76
N PHE A 81 0.47 -13.50 2.57
CA PHE A 81 0.44 -14.23 1.32
C PHE A 81 1.42 -15.41 1.31
N PHE A 82 2.63 -15.24 1.85
CA PHE A 82 3.57 -16.35 2.02
C PHE A 82 3.03 -17.44 2.96
N ARG A 83 2.43 -17.05 4.09
CA ARG A 83 1.87 -18.01 5.06
C ARG A 83 0.64 -18.75 4.54
N GLU A 84 -0.18 -18.12 3.71
CA GLU A 84 -1.40 -18.74 3.16
C GLU A 84 -1.11 -19.72 2.02
N ASN A 85 0.06 -19.62 1.40
CA ASN A 85 0.42 -20.39 0.21
C ASN A 85 1.66 -21.27 0.38
N SER A 86 2.25 -21.28 1.57
CA SER A 86 3.39 -22.11 1.97
C SER A 86 3.46 -22.17 3.50
N ASP A 87 4.55 -22.65 4.07
CA ASP A 87 4.78 -22.60 5.51
C ASP A 87 5.29 -21.23 6.03
N GLY A 88 5.49 -20.26 5.13
CA GLY A 88 5.86 -18.87 5.43
C GLY A 88 7.32 -18.67 5.86
N ILE A 89 7.61 -17.51 6.45
CA ILE A 89 8.92 -17.18 7.01
C ILE A 89 8.97 -17.60 8.48
N LYS A 90 9.96 -18.42 8.84
CA LYS A 90 10.21 -18.87 10.23
C LYS A 90 11.65 -18.57 10.62
N ASP A 91 11.86 -18.03 11.81
CA ASP A 91 13.21 -17.69 12.33
C ASP A 91 14.09 -16.92 11.32
N LYS A 92 13.47 -15.98 10.59
CA LYS A 92 14.10 -15.15 9.55
C LYS A 92 14.67 -15.96 8.37
N LYS A 93 14.10 -17.14 8.09
CA LYS A 93 14.48 -18.02 6.97
C LYS A 93 13.26 -18.41 6.15
N ALA A 94 13.45 -18.56 4.85
CA ALA A 94 12.48 -19.16 3.95
C ALA A 94 12.67 -20.69 3.94
N SER A 95 11.56 -21.44 3.93
CA SER A 95 11.61 -22.88 3.71
C SER A 95 11.84 -23.22 2.24
N PRO A 96 12.19 -24.48 1.92
CA PRO A 96 12.19 -24.95 0.53
C PRO A 96 10.82 -24.79 -0.16
N GLU A 97 9.72 -24.98 0.56
CA GLU A 97 8.36 -24.83 0.03
C GLU A 97 8.07 -23.39 -0.37
N LEU A 98 8.41 -22.42 0.47
CA LEU A 98 8.29 -20.99 0.16
C LEU A 98 9.16 -20.60 -1.04
N LEU A 99 10.39 -21.13 -1.11
CA LEU A 99 11.31 -20.86 -2.22
C LEU A 99 10.82 -21.45 -3.56
N GLU A 100 10.08 -22.55 -3.54
CA GLU A 100 9.38 -23.05 -4.74
C GLU A 100 8.12 -22.23 -5.03
N PHE A 101 7.38 -21.82 -4.00
CA PHE A 101 6.17 -21.02 -4.16
C PHE A 101 6.43 -19.68 -4.87
N ILE A 102 7.51 -18.97 -4.53
CA ILE A 102 7.84 -17.68 -5.18
C ILE A 102 8.17 -17.80 -6.67
N LYS A 103 8.35 -19.02 -7.21
CA LYS A 103 8.57 -19.23 -8.65
C LYS A 103 7.25 -19.35 -9.41
N THR A 104 6.13 -19.55 -8.71
CA THR A 104 4.81 -19.81 -9.29
C THR A 104 4.23 -18.56 -9.98
N PRO A 105 3.34 -18.73 -10.97
CA PRO A 105 2.59 -17.62 -11.57
C PRO A 105 1.79 -16.82 -10.53
N LYS A 106 1.17 -17.51 -9.56
CA LYS A 106 0.38 -16.90 -8.49
C LYS A 106 1.16 -15.87 -7.69
N TYR A 107 2.41 -16.17 -7.34
CA TYR A 107 3.27 -15.18 -6.67
C TYR A 107 3.66 -14.03 -7.59
N LYS A 108 4.00 -14.31 -8.85
CA LYS A 108 4.41 -13.27 -9.81
C LYS A 108 3.29 -12.27 -10.06
N GLU A 109 2.06 -12.73 -10.21
CA GLU A 109 0.87 -11.88 -10.37
C GLU A 109 0.64 -11.00 -9.13
N PHE A 110 0.67 -11.59 -7.94
CA PHE A 110 0.56 -10.85 -6.68
C PHE A 110 1.66 -9.78 -6.54
N LYS A 111 2.92 -10.17 -6.80
CA LYS A 111 4.07 -9.25 -6.75
C LYS A 111 3.89 -8.09 -7.73
N GLU A 112 3.49 -8.37 -8.96
CA GLU A 112 3.29 -7.35 -9.99
C GLU A 112 2.21 -6.34 -9.58
N GLU A 113 1.09 -6.82 -9.03
CA GLU A 113 0.02 -5.97 -8.51
C GLU A 113 0.53 -5.04 -7.40
N LYS A 114 1.22 -5.59 -6.39
CA LYS A 114 1.77 -4.79 -5.30
C LYS A 114 2.84 -3.81 -5.78
N PHE A 115 3.67 -4.19 -6.76
CA PHE A 115 4.69 -3.30 -7.30
C PHE A 115 4.10 -2.16 -8.13
N LYS A 116 2.98 -2.38 -8.83
CA LYS A 116 2.22 -1.30 -9.49
C LYS A 116 1.68 -0.31 -8.46
N LEU A 117 1.14 -0.80 -7.34
CA LEU A 117 0.71 0.06 -6.24
C LEU A 117 1.89 0.85 -5.64
N ILE A 118 3.01 0.20 -5.34
CA ILE A 118 4.22 0.87 -4.81
C ILE A 118 4.67 1.98 -5.75
N LYS A 119 4.77 1.69 -7.06
CA LYS A 119 5.14 2.69 -8.06
C LYS A 119 4.18 3.89 -8.01
N LYS A 120 2.87 3.63 -8.00
CA LYS A 120 1.84 4.67 -7.92
C LYS A 120 2.03 5.55 -6.68
N LEU A 121 2.31 4.96 -5.52
CA LEU A 121 2.51 5.70 -4.28
C LEU A 121 3.79 6.56 -4.31
N LEU A 122 4.88 6.01 -4.85
CA LEU A 122 6.12 6.76 -5.08
C LEU A 122 5.87 7.94 -6.01
N ASP A 123 5.17 7.76 -7.13
CA ASP A 123 4.81 8.84 -8.06
C ASP A 123 3.98 9.96 -7.40
N HIS A 124 3.33 9.67 -6.26
CA HIS A 124 2.58 10.64 -5.43
C HIS A 124 3.35 11.09 -4.18
N GLY A 125 4.67 10.94 -4.16
CA GLY A 125 5.53 11.54 -3.13
C GLY A 125 5.76 10.69 -1.89
N GLN A 126 5.39 9.41 -1.88
CA GLN A 126 5.72 8.55 -0.75
C GLN A 126 7.24 8.42 -0.58
N ASP A 127 7.72 8.50 0.66
CA ASP A 127 9.16 8.39 0.94
C ASP A 127 9.67 6.95 0.69
N PRO A 128 10.62 6.75 -0.25
CA PRO A 128 11.20 5.44 -0.54
C PRO A 128 11.92 4.81 0.66
N TYR A 129 12.31 5.60 1.67
CA TYR A 129 12.91 5.10 2.91
C TYR A 129 12.00 4.12 3.66
N HIS A 130 10.67 4.32 3.60
CA HIS A 130 9.71 3.49 4.36
C HIS A 130 9.59 2.05 3.84
N TYR A 131 10.05 1.76 2.63
CA TYR A 131 10.07 0.41 2.06
C TYR A 131 11.14 -0.52 2.63
N GLY A 132 11.91 -0.08 3.64
CA GLY A 132 12.94 -0.89 4.28
C GLY A 132 12.42 -2.20 4.86
N TYR A 133 11.21 -2.22 5.43
CA TYR A 133 10.64 -3.44 6.00
C TYR A 133 10.25 -4.47 4.92
N LEU A 134 9.57 -4.03 3.86
CA LEU A 134 9.27 -4.87 2.69
C LEU A 134 10.56 -5.43 2.08
N ARG A 135 11.61 -4.60 1.95
CA ARG A 135 12.91 -5.03 1.44
C ARG A 135 13.51 -6.17 2.26
N VAL A 136 13.42 -6.11 3.59
CA VAL A 136 13.91 -7.20 4.47
C VAL A 136 13.14 -8.49 4.22
N ILE A 137 11.81 -8.42 4.07
CA ILE A 137 10.98 -9.60 3.79
C ILE A 137 11.36 -10.23 2.45
N LEU A 138 11.50 -9.43 1.39
CA LEU A 138 11.90 -9.92 0.07
C LEU A 138 13.31 -10.51 0.06
N LYS A 139 14.25 -9.96 0.85
CA LYS A 139 15.60 -10.52 1.01
C LYS A 139 15.62 -11.92 1.59
N ILE A 140 14.69 -12.23 2.50
CA ILE A 140 14.61 -13.56 3.13
C ILE A 140 14.29 -14.64 2.08
N VAL A 141 13.51 -14.28 1.06
CA VAL A 141 13.14 -15.17 -0.06
C VAL A 141 14.01 -14.97 -1.31
N GLY A 142 14.99 -14.06 -1.26
CA GLY A 142 15.92 -13.77 -2.36
C GLY A 142 15.31 -13.02 -3.56
N ASP A 143 14.26 -12.22 -3.33
CA ASP A 143 13.50 -11.52 -4.38
C ASP A 143 13.47 -9.99 -4.25
N GLU A 144 14.44 -9.40 -3.55
CA GLU A 144 14.50 -7.96 -3.29
C GLU A 144 14.89 -7.10 -4.49
N LYS A 145 15.50 -7.70 -5.52
CA LYS A 145 16.18 -6.96 -6.61
C LYS A 145 15.26 -6.03 -7.37
N ASP A 146 14.02 -6.44 -7.63
CA ASP A 146 13.08 -5.60 -8.36
C ASP A 146 12.64 -4.39 -7.51
N LEU A 147 12.51 -4.56 -6.19
CA LEU A 147 12.18 -3.45 -5.30
C LEU A 147 13.36 -2.47 -5.25
N ASP A 148 14.59 -2.98 -5.12
CA ASP A 148 15.79 -2.16 -5.11
C ASP A 148 15.89 -1.31 -6.39
N ARG A 149 15.66 -1.91 -7.56
CA ARG A 149 15.62 -1.19 -8.85
C ARG A 149 14.54 -0.10 -8.87
N LEU A 150 13.33 -0.41 -8.40
CA LEU A 150 12.22 0.53 -8.37
C LEU A 150 12.55 1.75 -7.49
N LEU A 151 13.06 1.51 -6.28
CA LEU A 151 13.43 2.58 -5.33
C LEU A 151 14.63 3.40 -5.82
N GLU A 152 15.62 2.77 -6.45
CA GLU A 152 16.77 3.47 -7.04
C GLU A 152 16.36 4.35 -8.23
N GLN A 153 15.46 3.86 -9.09
CA GLN A 153 14.96 4.62 -10.23
C GLN A 153 14.20 5.86 -9.76
N TYR A 154 13.27 5.71 -8.81
CA TYR A 154 12.55 6.84 -8.23
C TYR A 154 13.49 7.90 -7.67
N LYS A 155 14.52 7.51 -6.90
CA LYS A 155 15.52 8.45 -6.36
C LYS A 155 16.33 9.20 -7.41
N LYS A 156 16.44 8.67 -8.63
CA LYS A 156 17.08 9.36 -9.76
C LYS A 156 16.12 10.35 -10.41
N ASP A 157 14.85 9.97 -10.54
CA ASP A 157 13.83 10.77 -11.21
C ASP A 157 13.31 11.93 -10.35
N SER A 158 13.38 11.81 -9.02
CA SER A 158 12.99 12.87 -8.06
C SER A 158 14.10 13.90 -7.77
N LYS A 159 15.24 13.85 -8.48
CA LYS A 159 16.36 14.80 -8.35
C LYS A 159 16.36 15.81 -9.48
#